data_AF-A0A2N2YL98-F1
#
_entry.id   AF-A0A2N2YL98-F1
#
_cell.length_a   1.000
_cell.length_b   1.000
_cell.length_c   1.000
_cell.angle_alpha   90.00
_cell.angle_beta   90.00
_cell.angle_gamma   90.00
#
_symmetry.space_group_name_H-M   'P 1'
#
loop_
_entity.id
_entity.type
_entity.pdbx_description
1 polymer ?
#
loop_
_entity_poly.entity_id
_entity_poly.type
_entity_poly.pdbx_seq_one_letter_code
_entity_poly.pdbx_strand_id
1 'polypeptide(L)'
;MEPDFYHKNLSTGEWETLSFAKQMANIGSEVERSIKWKSKNHPERSQLAFFRAIELMDFTISDKKNLQRLGELCRTREVLVDYFFADNQYGSSDRAWQKYFRAFNWMANLPERQDRLA
;
A
#
# COMPACT_ATOMS: atom_id res chain seq x y z
N MET A 1 6.05 0.65 24.99
CA MET A 1 5.87 1.87 24.17
C MET A 1 4.70 1.58 23.26
N GLU A 2 3.61 2.33 23.39
CA GLU A 2 2.51 2.23 22.42
C GLU A 2 2.99 2.83 21.10
N PRO A 3 2.86 2.11 19.97
CA PRO A 3 3.22 2.66 18.67
C PRO A 3 2.29 3.83 18.31
N ASP A 4 2.85 4.98 17.93
CA ASP A 4 2.08 6.13 17.43
C ASP A 4 1.83 5.97 15.93
N PHE A 5 0.59 5.65 15.57
CA PHE A 5 0.17 5.42 14.19
C PHE A 5 -0.39 6.69 13.55
N TYR A 6 -0.09 6.90 12.27
CA TYR A 6 -0.70 7.93 11.44
C TYR A 6 -2.20 7.65 11.24
N HIS A 7 -2.60 6.38 11.08
CA HIS A 7 -4.00 5.97 10.96
C HIS A 7 -4.55 5.32 12.25
N LYS A 8 -4.78 6.13 13.28
CA LYS A 8 -5.21 5.70 14.62
C LYS A 8 -6.48 4.82 14.66
N ASN A 9 -7.43 5.05 13.76
CA ASN A 9 -8.66 4.25 13.70
C ASN A 9 -8.46 2.92 12.96
N LEU A 10 -7.49 2.85 12.04
CA LEU A 10 -7.21 1.62 11.30
C LEU A 10 -6.45 0.61 12.15
N SER A 11 -5.68 1.07 13.13
CA SER A 11 -4.94 0.21 14.08
C SER A 11 -5.83 -0.51 15.11
N THR A 12 -7.16 -0.28 15.13
CA THR A 12 -8.08 -0.90 16.10
C THR A 12 -8.83 -2.11 15.55
N GLY A 13 -8.54 -2.56 14.33
CA GLY A 13 -9.20 -3.72 13.71
C GLY A 13 -10.00 -3.40 12.45
N GLU A 14 -10.24 -2.11 12.14
CA GLU A 14 -10.99 -1.70 10.95
C GLU A 14 -10.27 -2.10 9.65
N TRP A 15 -8.93 -2.07 9.65
CA TRP A 15 -8.13 -2.43 8.47
C TRP A 15 -8.31 -3.89 8.06
N GLU A 16 -8.41 -4.80 9.02
CA GLU A 16 -8.57 -6.24 8.82
C GLU A 16 -9.95 -6.59 8.25
N THR A 17 -10.94 -5.71 8.36
CA THR A 17 -12.26 -5.89 7.74
C THR A 17 -12.24 -5.69 6.21
N LEU A 18 -11.25 -4.96 5.69
CA LEU A 18 -11.13 -4.68 4.27
C LEU A 18 -10.71 -5.93 3.50
N SER A 19 -11.22 -6.14 2.28
CA SER A 19 -10.66 -7.17 1.39
C SER A 19 -9.20 -6.86 1.07
N PHE A 20 -8.42 -7.89 0.70
CA PHE A 20 -7.03 -7.69 0.27
C PHE A 20 -6.89 -6.65 -0.85
N ALA A 21 -7.82 -6.67 -1.82
CA ALA A 21 -7.88 -5.67 -2.89
C ALA A 21 -8.00 -4.24 -2.34
N LYS A 22 -8.89 -4.02 -1.36
CA LYS A 22 -9.10 -2.72 -0.72
C LYS A 22 -7.90 -2.29 0.12
N GLN A 23 -7.24 -3.22 0.83
CA GLN A 23 -6.00 -2.92 1.56
C GLN A 23 -4.91 -2.42 0.59
N MET A 24 -4.66 -3.17 -0.49
CA MET A 24 -3.65 -2.83 -1.49
C MET A 24 -4.00 -1.55 -2.27
N ALA A 25 -5.27 -1.27 -2.54
CA ALA A 25 -5.71 -0.03 -3.19
C ALA A 25 -5.45 1.21 -2.32
N ASN A 26 -5.68 1.11 -1.01
CA ASN A 26 -5.41 2.20 -0.06
C ASN A 26 -3.90 2.44 0.08
N ILE A 27 -3.09 1.39 0.21
CA ILE A 27 -1.61 1.50 0.16
C ILE A 27 -1.18 2.21 -1.13
N GLY A 28 -1.74 1.79 -2.27
CA GLY A 28 -1.46 2.37 -3.57
C GLY A 28 -1.76 3.86 -3.66
N SER A 29 -2.81 4.33 -2.99
CA SER A 29 -3.19 5.74 -2.94
C SER A 29 -2.16 6.59 -2.17
N GLU A 30 -1.57 6.05 -1.11
CA GLU A 30 -0.47 6.70 -0.39
C GLU A 30 0.82 6.70 -1.23
N VAL A 31 1.14 5.60 -1.92
CA VAL A 31 2.30 5.53 -2.84
C VAL A 31 2.17 6.54 -3.99
N GLU A 32 1.00 6.63 -4.62
CA GLU A 32 0.75 7.61 -5.68
C GLU A 32 0.85 9.05 -5.16
N ARG A 33 0.44 9.29 -3.90
CA ARG A 33 0.59 10.59 -3.24
C ARG A 33 2.05 10.92 -2.96
N SER A 34 2.86 9.95 -2.55
CA SER A 34 4.31 10.13 -2.41
C SER A 34 4.95 10.55 -3.73
N ILE A 35 4.68 9.80 -4.81
CA ILE A 35 5.15 10.11 -6.17
C ILE A 35 4.74 11.52 -6.59
N LYS A 36 3.47 11.89 -6.38
CA LYS A 36 2.92 13.20 -6.75
C LYS A 36 3.59 14.36 -6.02
N TRP A 37 3.95 14.19 -4.75
CA TRP A 37 4.64 15.25 -4.02
C TRP A 37 6.13 15.31 -4.34
N LYS A 38 6.76 14.15 -4.59
CA LYS A 38 8.15 14.06 -5.10
C LYS A 38 8.29 14.81 -6.42
N SER A 39 7.39 14.59 -7.38
CA SER A 39 7.43 15.27 -8.70
C SER A 39 7.17 16.77 -8.63
N LYS A 40 6.55 17.25 -7.55
CA LYS A 40 6.33 18.68 -7.28
C LYS A 40 7.43 19.30 -6.41
N ASN A 41 8.54 18.59 -6.19
CA ASN A 41 9.65 19.05 -5.35
C ASN A 41 9.25 19.40 -3.91
N HIS A 42 8.32 18.63 -3.33
CA HIS A 42 7.90 18.74 -1.92
C HIS A 42 8.31 17.46 -1.15
N PRO A 43 9.61 17.28 -0.83
CA PRO A 43 10.14 16.03 -0.28
C PRO A 43 9.52 15.64 1.06
N GLU A 44 9.26 16.60 1.95
CA GLU A 44 8.62 16.33 3.26
C GLU A 44 7.21 15.75 3.12
N ARG A 45 6.42 16.27 2.17
CA ARG A 45 5.06 15.77 1.90
C ARG A 45 5.10 14.39 1.25
N SER A 46 6.10 14.15 0.40
CA SER A 46 6.35 12.84 -0.20
C SER A 46 6.68 11.81 0.88
N GLN A 47 7.58 12.17 1.80
CA GLN A 47 8.00 11.34 2.92
C GLN A 47 6.84 11.00 3.85
N LEU A 48 6.02 11.99 4.24
CA LEU A 48 4.87 11.75 5.10
C LEU A 48 3.85 10.79 4.46
N ALA A 49 3.57 10.94 3.16
CA ALA A 49 2.72 10.00 2.44
C ALA A 49 3.35 8.61 2.35
N PHE A 50 4.67 8.52 2.24
CA PHE A 50 5.37 7.24 2.16
C PHE A 50 5.32 6.50 3.50
N PHE A 51 5.52 7.20 4.63
CA PHE A 51 5.41 6.59 5.95
C PHE A 51 4.00 6.04 6.21
N ARG A 52 2.97 6.74 5.75
CA ARG A 52 1.59 6.23 5.72
C ARG A 52 1.47 4.96 4.87
N ALA A 53 2.06 4.92 3.68
CA ALA A 53 2.04 3.73 2.83
C ALA A 53 2.69 2.51 3.51
N ILE A 54 3.84 2.70 4.17
CA ILE A 54 4.56 1.62 4.87
C ILE A 54 3.80 1.16 6.12
N GLU A 55 3.18 2.08 6.86
CA GLU A 55 2.29 1.71 7.98
C GLU A 55 1.14 0.79 7.50
N LEU A 56 0.48 1.16 6.40
CA LEU A 56 -0.60 0.34 5.84
C LEU A 56 -0.09 -1.01 5.30
N MET A 57 1.14 -1.05 4.75
CA MET A 57 1.82 -2.31 4.41
C MET A 57 2.05 -3.17 5.64
N ASP A 58 2.49 -2.58 6.76
CA ASP A 58 2.75 -3.30 8.01
C ASP A 58 1.47 -3.86 8.63
N PHE A 59 0.35 -3.12 8.57
CA PHE A 59 -0.96 -3.65 8.93
C PHE A 59 -1.38 -4.80 8.00
N THR A 60 -1.16 -4.67 6.69
CA THR A 60 -1.51 -5.70 5.70
C THR A 60 -0.67 -6.98 5.86
N ILE A 61 0.61 -6.85 6.22
CA ILE A 61 1.52 -7.96 6.54
C ILE A 61 1.09 -8.66 7.83
N SER A 62 0.67 -7.89 8.83
CA SER A 62 0.26 -8.42 10.15
C SER A 62 -1.10 -9.13 10.11
N ASP A 63 -1.91 -8.86 9.08
CA ASP A 63 -3.22 -9.46 8.91
C ASP A 63 -3.13 -10.97 8.57
N LYS A 64 -3.68 -11.80 9.46
CA LYS A 64 -3.67 -13.27 9.35
C LYS A 64 -4.33 -13.79 8.07
N LYS A 65 -5.24 -13.04 7.43
CA LYS A 65 -5.84 -13.48 6.17
C LYS A 65 -4.86 -13.42 4.99
N ASN A 66 -3.76 -12.69 5.14
CA ASN A 66 -2.76 -12.46 4.10
C ASN A 66 -1.53 -13.38 4.23
N LEU A 67 -1.52 -14.35 5.15
CA LEU A 67 -0.38 -15.24 5.41
C LEU A 67 0.17 -15.92 4.14
N GLN A 68 -0.70 -16.29 3.20
CA GLN A 68 -0.30 -16.95 1.94
C GLN A 68 0.47 -16.02 0.97
N ARG A 69 0.48 -14.70 1.22
CA ARG A 69 1.12 -13.67 0.36
C ARG A 69 2.24 -12.93 1.07
N LEU A 70 2.65 -13.36 2.27
CA LEU A 70 3.65 -12.65 3.08
C LEU A 70 4.97 -12.41 2.32
N GLY A 71 5.46 -13.41 1.59
CA GLY A 71 6.71 -13.27 0.84
C GLY A 71 6.63 -12.16 -0.21
N GLU A 72 5.50 -12.01 -0.89
CA GLU A 72 5.29 -10.94 -1.87
C GLU A 72 5.11 -9.57 -1.18
N LEU A 73 4.37 -9.53 -0.07
CA LEU A 73 4.15 -8.30 0.70
C LEU A 73 5.45 -7.74 1.29
N CYS A 74 6.27 -8.59 1.91
CA CYS A 74 7.56 -8.18 2.47
C CYS A 74 8.52 -7.69 1.37
N ARG A 75 8.58 -8.36 0.21
CA ARG A 75 9.37 -7.89 -0.94
C ARG A 75 8.85 -6.57 -1.48
N THR A 76 7.53 -6.42 -1.62
CA THR A 76 6.92 -5.15 -2.05
C THR A 76 7.32 -4.01 -1.12
N ARG A 77 7.28 -4.25 0.20
CA ARG A 77 7.71 -3.27 1.21
C ARG A 77 9.18 -2.92 1.08
N GLU A 78 10.05 -3.91 0.92
CA GLU A 78 11.50 -3.72 0.74
C GLU A 78 11.80 -2.87 -0.51
N VAL A 79 11.23 -3.25 -1.65
CA VAL A 79 11.46 -2.56 -2.93
C VAL A 79 10.87 -1.14 -2.93
N LEU A 80 9.77 -0.92 -2.20
CA LEU A 80 9.24 0.43 -1.95
C LEU A 80 10.22 1.30 -1.14
N VAL A 81 10.81 0.76 -0.07
CA VAL A 81 11.81 1.47 0.75
C VAL A 81 13.05 1.78 -0.09
N ASP A 82 13.55 0.81 -0.87
CA ASP A 82 14.67 1.00 -1.78
C ASP A 82 14.40 2.15 -2.78
N TYR A 83 13.20 2.17 -3.39
CA TYR A 83 12.82 3.18 -4.38
C TYR A 83 12.75 4.62 -3.83
N PHE A 84 12.25 4.80 -2.61
CA PHE A 84 12.01 6.12 -2.04
C PHE A 84 13.17 6.66 -1.20
N PHE A 85 13.95 5.77 -0.55
CA PHE A 85 14.93 6.15 0.47
C PHE A 85 16.33 5.55 0.30
N ALA A 86 16.55 4.70 -0.71
CA ALA A 86 17.87 4.14 -1.00
C ALA A 86 18.30 4.41 -2.46
N ASP A 87 19.20 3.59 -2.97
CA ASP A 87 19.83 3.77 -4.28
C ASP A 87 18.95 3.28 -5.45
N ASN A 88 17.73 2.82 -5.17
CA ASN A 88 16.85 2.18 -6.16
C ASN A 88 17.55 1.01 -6.86
N GLN A 89 18.20 0.14 -6.07
CA GLN A 89 19.01 -0.98 -6.53
C GLN A 89 18.19 -1.97 -7.39
N TYR A 90 16.88 -2.06 -7.13
CA TYR A 90 15.97 -2.91 -7.87
C TYR A 90 15.41 -2.27 -9.15
N GLY A 91 15.81 -1.03 -9.49
CA GLY A 91 15.46 -0.39 -10.76
C GLY A 91 13.96 -0.04 -10.91
N SER A 92 13.30 0.30 -9.80
CA SER A 92 11.89 0.70 -9.80
C SER A 92 11.67 2.06 -10.47
N SER A 93 10.42 2.35 -10.83
CA SER A 93 10.01 3.64 -11.40
C SER A 93 8.60 4.02 -10.96
N ASP A 94 8.28 5.31 -11.03
CA ASP A 94 6.92 5.82 -10.75
C ASP A 94 5.84 5.06 -11.53
N ARG A 95 6.10 4.81 -12.82
CA ARG A 95 5.16 4.11 -13.70
C ARG A 95 4.96 2.65 -13.28
N ALA A 96 6.02 1.98 -12.84
CA ALA A 96 5.92 0.59 -12.36
C ALA A 96 5.03 0.50 -11.12
N TRP A 97 5.23 1.39 -10.15
CA TRP A 97 4.41 1.43 -8.93
C TRP A 97 2.95 1.79 -9.20
N GLN A 98 2.72 2.83 -10.01
CA GLN A 98 1.37 3.20 -10.42
C GLN A 98 0.67 2.04 -11.13
N LYS A 99 1.35 1.33 -12.03
CA LYS A 99 0.77 0.16 -12.72
C LYS A 99 0.41 -0.94 -11.74
N TYR A 100 1.32 -1.30 -10.83
CA TYR A 100 1.12 -2.36 -9.84
C TYR A 100 -0.10 -2.07 -8.95
N PHE A 101 -0.16 -0.88 -8.34
CA PHE A 101 -1.23 -0.55 -7.40
C PHE A 101 -2.58 -0.22 -8.07
N ARG A 102 -2.58 0.34 -9.28
CA ARG A 102 -3.83 0.60 -10.02
C ARG A 102 -4.60 -0.68 -10.34
N ALA A 103 -3.93 -1.81 -10.51
CA ALA A 103 -4.61 -3.09 -10.69
C ALA A 103 -5.48 -3.46 -9.47
N PHE A 104 -4.97 -3.22 -8.25
CA PHE A 104 -5.73 -3.43 -7.03
C PHE A 104 -6.84 -2.40 -6.86
N ASN A 105 -6.60 -1.14 -7.21
CA ASN A 105 -7.66 -0.12 -7.19
C ASN A 105 -8.81 -0.48 -8.14
N TRP A 106 -8.50 -0.97 -9.34
CA TRP A 106 -9.52 -1.46 -10.26
C TRP A 106 -10.29 -2.64 -9.66
N MET A 107 -9.59 -3.64 -9.13
CA MET A 107 -10.21 -4.81 -8.50
C MET A 107 -11.07 -4.46 -7.28
N ALA A 108 -10.66 -3.48 -6.47
CA ALA A 108 -11.39 -3.03 -5.28
C ALA A 108 -12.74 -2.35 -5.62
N ASN A 109 -12.88 -1.86 -6.85
CA ASN A 109 -14.08 -1.17 -7.35
C ASN A 109 -14.90 -2.02 -8.33
N LEU A 110 -14.48 -3.26 -8.60
CA LEU A 110 -15.34 -4.17 -9.35
C LEU A 110 -16.60 -4.45 -8.54
N PRO A 111 -17.79 -4.39 -9.14
CA PRO A 111 -18.98 -4.91 -8.49
C PRO A 111 -18.73 -6.37 -8.14
N GLU A 112 -19.12 -6.79 -6.94
CA GLU A 112 -19.11 -8.20 -6.60
C GLU A 112 -19.83 -8.96 -7.70
N ARG A 113 -19.21 -10.03 -8.21
CA ARG A 113 -19.92 -10.90 -9.12
C ARG A 113 -21.12 -11.41 -8.34
N GLN A 114 -22.32 -10.97 -8.72
CA GLN A 114 -23.50 -11.79 -8.52
C GLN A 114 -23.26 -13.04 -9.37
N ASP A 115 -22.54 -14.01 -8.80
CA ASP A 115 -22.46 -15.30 -9.42
C ASP A 115 -23.88 -15.84 -9.47
N ARG A 116 -24.32 -15.96 -10.72
CA ARG A 116 -25.57 -16.53 -11.22
C ARG A 116 -26.02 -17.68 -10.32
N LEU A 117 -27.01 -17.40 -9.49
CA LEU A 117 -28.01 -18.39 -9.14
C LEU A 117 -28.87 -18.57 -10.40
N ALA A 118 -28.43 -19.46 -11.28
CA ALA A 118 -29.20 -20.00 -12.39
C ALA A 118 -28.99 -21.52 -12.41
#